data_AF-A0A1H2U075-F1
#
_entry.id   AF-A0A1H2U075-F1
#
_cell.length_a   1.000
_cell.length_b   1.000
_cell.length_c   1.000
_cell.angle_alpha   90.00
_cell.angle_beta   90.00
_cell.angle_gamma   90.00
#
_symmetry.space_group_name_H-M   'P 1'
#
loop_
_entity.id
_entity.type
_entity.pdbx_description
1 polymer ?
#
loop_
_entity_poly.entity_id
_entity_poly.type
_entity_poly.pdbx_seq_one_letter_code
_entity_poly.pdbx_strand_id
1 'polypeptide(L)'
;MRNLIAAFILGFILFACGTSNKTINTNNLPEHAVRIANDSLEYEIIIVDIGFDTYLATIAQPMNFYSQNYYEVKNRFYVTEWNYRARTPSRFNTSIYENEIDYNSHTDYGLEVNYKLFNYFKFVEYKYKQQFN
;
A
#
# COMPACT_ATOMS: atom_id res chain seq x y z
N MET A 1 -33.79 33.26 -27.63
CA MET A 1 -32.97 32.04 -27.88
C MET A 1 -31.48 32.26 -27.54
N ARG A 2 -31.15 32.94 -26.44
CA ARG A 2 -29.75 33.14 -25.97
C ARG A 2 -29.46 32.42 -24.64
N ASN A 3 -30.52 32.11 -23.89
CA ASN A 3 -30.45 31.55 -22.54
C ASN A 3 -30.62 30.01 -22.51
N LEU A 4 -30.90 29.38 -23.66
CA LEU A 4 -30.98 27.93 -23.80
C LEU A 4 -29.61 27.28 -24.07
N ILE A 5 -28.67 28.06 -24.62
CA ILE A 5 -27.29 27.59 -24.89
C ILE A 5 -26.51 27.48 -23.57
N ALA A 6 -26.74 28.40 -22.63
CA ALA A 6 -26.09 28.38 -21.31
C ALA A 6 -26.49 27.16 -20.45
N ALA A 7 -27.72 26.66 -20.61
CA ALA A 7 -28.20 25.48 -19.88
C ALA A 7 -27.53 24.17 -20.34
N PHE A 8 -27.05 24.11 -21.58
CA PHE A 8 -26.42 22.90 -22.13
C PHE A 8 -24.94 22.77 -21.73
N ILE A 9 -24.27 23.89 -21.43
CA ILE A 9 -22.85 23.92 -21.02
C ILE A 9 -22.68 23.49 -19.55
N LEU A 10 -23.66 23.75 -18.69
CA LEU A 10 -23.59 23.41 -17.27
C LEU A 10 -23.86 21.91 -16.98
N GLY A 11 -24.48 21.19 -17.92
CA GLY A 11 -24.81 19.76 -17.76
C GLY A 11 -23.67 18.78 -18.06
N PHE A 12 -22.62 19.22 -18.75
CA PHE A 12 -21.55 18.33 -19.22
C PHE A 12 -20.43 18.06 -18.19
N ILE A 13 -20.43 18.74 -17.04
CA ILE A 13 -19.34 18.66 -16.06
C ILE A 13 -19.51 17.48 -15.08
N LEU A 14 -20.66 16.79 -15.07
CA LEU A 14 -20.98 15.76 -14.06
C LEU A 14 -20.65 14.32 -14.46
N PHE A 15 -20.07 14.05 -15.64
CA PHE A 15 -19.87 12.67 -16.12
C PHE A 15 -18.41 12.24 -16.34
N ALA A 16 -17.42 13.03 -15.90
CA ALA A 16 -16.02 12.65 -16.01
C ALA A 16 -15.43 12.22 -14.66
N CYS A 17 -15.92 11.11 -14.12
CA CYS A 17 -15.17 10.31 -13.15
C CYS A 17 -15.38 8.83 -13.49
N GLY A 18 -14.67 8.37 -14.52
CA GLY A 18 -14.49 6.94 -14.76
C GLY A 18 -13.14 6.55 -14.18
N THR A 19 -13.13 5.97 -12.98
CA THR A 19 -11.94 5.34 -12.42
C THR A 19 -11.60 4.14 -13.29
N SER A 20 -10.44 4.17 -13.94
CA SER A 20 -9.93 3.03 -14.70
C SER A 20 -9.44 1.98 -13.70
N ASN A 21 -10.26 0.96 -13.41
CA ASN A 21 -9.83 -0.20 -12.65
C ASN A 21 -8.76 -0.95 -13.43
N LYS A 22 -7.50 -0.67 -13.08
CA LYS A 22 -6.33 -1.30 -13.69
C LYS A 22 -6.23 -2.72 -13.12
N THR A 23 -6.84 -3.69 -13.79
CA THR A 23 -6.56 -5.10 -13.52
C THR A 23 -5.11 -5.38 -13.91
N ILE A 24 -4.22 -5.45 -12.92
CA ILE A 24 -2.84 -5.87 -13.13
C ILE A 24 -2.86 -7.38 -13.32
N ASN A 25 -2.34 -7.86 -14.47
CA ASN A 25 -2.11 -9.28 -14.70
C ASN A 25 -1.07 -9.78 -13.68
N THR A 26 -1.50 -10.61 -12.73
CA THR A 26 -0.64 -11.20 -11.68
C THR A 26 0.39 -12.19 -12.24
N ASN A 27 0.30 -12.56 -13.51
CA ASN A 27 1.15 -13.57 -14.15
C ASN A 27 2.57 -13.07 -14.48
N ASN A 28 2.86 -11.78 -14.32
CA ASN A 28 4.14 -11.16 -14.69
C ASN A 28 4.77 -10.37 -13.52
N LEU A 29 4.58 -10.80 -12.27
CA LEU A 29 5.29 -10.16 -11.16
C LEU A 29 6.81 -10.44 -11.28
N PRO A 30 7.67 -9.44 -10.98
CA PRO A 30 9.12 -9.65 -10.92
C PRO A 30 9.48 -10.78 -9.96
N GLU A 31 10.62 -11.42 -10.20
CA GLU A 31 11.19 -12.39 -9.26
C GLU A 31 11.36 -11.75 -7.87
N HIS A 32 10.96 -12.46 -6.81
CA HIS A 32 10.88 -11.99 -5.41
C HIS A 32 9.81 -10.93 -5.09
N ALA A 33 8.93 -10.59 -6.03
CA ALA A 33 7.86 -9.65 -5.73
C ALA A 33 6.75 -10.30 -4.88
N VAL A 34 6.37 -9.61 -3.80
CA VAL A 34 5.25 -10.01 -2.93
C VAL A 34 4.08 -9.08 -3.18
N ARG A 35 2.97 -9.65 -3.65
CA ARG A 35 1.69 -8.95 -3.80
C ARG A 35 0.94 -8.90 -2.46
N ILE A 36 0.55 -7.70 -2.07
CA ILE A 36 -0.30 -7.40 -0.93
C ILE A 36 -1.56 -6.73 -1.45
N ALA A 37 -2.63 -7.51 -1.57
CA ALA A 37 -3.92 -7.01 -2.04
C ALA A 37 -5.05 -7.81 -1.39
N ASN A 38 -6.23 -7.21 -1.37
CA ASN A 38 -7.49 -7.92 -1.14
C ASN A 38 -8.25 -7.88 -2.47
N ASP A 39 -8.55 -9.03 -3.05
CA ASP A 39 -9.13 -9.10 -4.40
C ASP A 39 -10.54 -8.47 -4.49
N SER A 40 -11.19 -8.17 -3.37
CA SER A 40 -12.44 -7.40 -3.32
C SER A 40 -12.24 -5.88 -3.29
N LEU A 41 -11.00 -5.41 -3.12
CA LEU A 41 -10.66 -3.99 -3.05
C LEU A 41 -9.86 -3.56 -4.28
N GLU A 42 -9.97 -2.28 -4.62
CA GLU A 42 -9.25 -1.68 -5.75
C GLU A 42 -7.78 -1.34 -5.43
N TYR A 43 -7.30 -1.67 -4.22
CA TYR A 43 -5.98 -1.29 -3.72
C TYR A 43 -5.01 -2.47 -3.69
N GLU A 44 -3.82 -2.25 -4.24
CA GLU A 44 -2.73 -3.23 -4.31
C GLU A 44 -1.40 -2.57 -3.95
N ILE A 45 -0.61 -3.25 -3.11
CA ILE A 45 0.78 -2.92 -2.82
C ILE A 45 1.64 -4.06 -3.38
N ILE A 46 2.57 -3.73 -4.26
CA ILE A 46 3.56 -4.69 -4.79
C ILE A 46 4.90 -4.35 -4.15
N ILE A 47 5.47 -5.32 -3.44
CA ILE A 47 6.77 -5.16 -2.79
C ILE A 47 7.79 -5.93 -3.60
N VAL A 48 8.78 -5.23 -4.15
CA VAL A 48 9.89 -5.84 -4.89
C VAL A 48 11.17 -5.64 -4.07
N ASP A 49 11.29 -6.39 -2.98
CA ASP A 49 12.46 -6.33 -2.12
C ASP A 49 13.02 -7.74 -1.88
N ILE A 50 14.24 -7.97 -2.37
CA ILE A 50 14.89 -9.29 -2.36
C ILE A 50 14.96 -9.81 -0.92
N GLY A 51 14.38 -10.99 -0.71
CA GLY A 51 14.37 -11.70 0.57
C GLY A 51 13.16 -11.41 1.45
N PHE A 52 12.23 -10.54 1.05
CA PHE A 52 11.00 -10.35 1.81
C PHE A 52 10.09 -11.59 1.77
N ASP A 53 9.99 -12.23 0.61
CA ASP A 53 9.35 -13.54 0.41
C ASP A 53 9.91 -14.61 1.37
N THR A 54 11.24 -14.68 1.46
CA THR A 54 11.97 -15.60 2.32
C THR A 54 11.75 -15.26 3.79
N TYR A 55 11.77 -13.98 4.15
CA TYR A 55 11.47 -13.51 5.51
C TYR A 55 10.07 -13.93 5.96
N LEU A 56 9.06 -13.74 5.10
CA LEU A 56 7.70 -14.20 5.39
C LEU A 56 7.62 -15.71 5.60
N ALA A 57 8.36 -16.50 4.81
CA ALA A 57 8.34 -17.95 4.89
C ALA A 57 9.12 -18.52 6.09
N THR A 58 10.12 -17.80 6.61
CA THR A 58 11.12 -18.38 7.53
C THR A 58 11.29 -17.66 8.86
N ILE A 59 10.98 -16.37 8.94
CA ILE A 59 11.25 -15.54 10.13
C ILE A 59 9.95 -14.95 10.69
N ALA A 60 9.02 -14.55 9.82
CA ALA A 60 7.76 -13.96 10.25
C ALA A 60 6.97 -14.93 11.15
N GLN A 61 6.33 -14.37 12.17
CA GLN A 61 5.35 -15.11 12.96
C GLN A 61 4.17 -15.53 12.06
N PRO A 62 3.45 -16.61 12.39
CA PRO A 62 2.29 -17.02 11.61
C PRO A 62 1.21 -15.93 11.59
N MET A 63 0.39 -15.92 10.54
CA MET A 63 -0.59 -14.86 10.27
C MET A 63 -1.57 -14.59 11.42
N ASN A 64 -1.92 -15.63 12.18
CA ASN A 64 -2.85 -15.58 13.30
C ASN A 64 -2.18 -15.28 14.65
N PHE A 65 -0.89 -14.93 14.68
CA PHE A 65 -0.17 -14.64 15.92
C PHE A 65 -0.69 -13.38 16.62
N TYR A 66 -1.00 -12.32 15.86
CA TYR A 66 -1.70 -11.15 16.36
C TYR A 66 -3.08 -11.02 15.71
N SER A 67 -3.97 -10.25 16.34
CA SER A 67 -5.28 -9.93 15.76
C SER A 67 -5.15 -8.98 14.57
N GLN A 68 -6.14 -8.99 13.69
CA GLN A 68 -6.23 -8.01 12.60
C GLN A 68 -6.13 -6.58 13.12
N ASN A 69 -6.88 -6.25 14.19
CA ASN A 69 -6.86 -4.93 14.80
C ASN A 69 -5.46 -4.51 15.28
N TYR A 70 -4.69 -5.44 15.84
CA TYR A 70 -3.30 -5.16 16.23
C TYR A 70 -2.46 -4.74 15.02
N TYR A 71 -2.55 -5.49 13.92
CA TYR A 71 -1.84 -5.18 12.69
C TYR A 71 -2.28 -3.84 12.10
N GLU A 72 -3.58 -3.55 12.05
CA GLU A 72 -4.13 -2.28 11.55
C GLU A 72 -3.60 -1.08 12.33
N VAL A 73 -3.59 -1.18 13.67
CA VAL A 73 -3.08 -0.14 14.56
C VAL A 73 -1.59 0.09 14.29
N LYS A 74 -0.78 -0.97 14.22
CA LYS A 74 0.66 -0.83 13.94
C LYS A 74 0.92 -0.28 12.54
N ASN A 75 0.21 -0.76 11.52
CA ASN A 75 0.35 -0.30 10.14
C ASN A 75 0.04 1.19 10.00
N ARG A 76 -0.95 1.72 10.72
CA ARG A 76 -1.23 3.17 10.72
C ARG A 76 0.01 3.99 11.11
N PHE A 77 0.71 3.60 12.19
CA PHE A 77 1.92 4.29 12.64
C PHE A 77 3.08 4.10 11.66
N TYR A 78 3.31 2.86 11.24
CA TYR A 78 4.43 2.52 10.36
C TYR A 78 4.32 3.14 8.97
N VAL A 79 3.12 3.17 8.37
CA VAL A 79 2.88 3.85 7.10
C VAL A 79 3.11 5.36 7.24
N THR A 80 2.66 5.97 8.33
CA THR A 80 2.87 7.40 8.57
C THR A 80 4.36 7.74 8.58
N GLU A 81 5.14 6.96 9.31
CA GLU A 81 6.59 7.14 9.39
C GLU A 81 7.30 6.81 8.08
N TRP A 82 6.93 5.72 7.42
CA TRP A 82 7.45 5.36 6.10
C TRP A 82 7.25 6.50 5.08
N ASN A 83 6.02 7.02 4.99
CA ASN A 83 5.69 8.09 4.05
C ASN A 83 6.42 9.39 4.39
N TYR A 84 6.63 9.68 5.68
CA TYR A 84 7.48 10.80 6.08
C TYR A 84 8.92 10.65 5.58
N ARG A 85 9.49 9.44 5.70
CA ARG A 85 10.85 9.14 5.24
C ARG A 85 10.97 9.20 3.73
N ALA A 86 10.02 8.61 2.99
CA ALA A 86 9.94 8.65 1.54
C ALA A 86 9.87 10.09 0.99
N ARG A 87 9.12 10.98 1.65
CA ARG A 87 9.02 12.40 1.29
C ARG A 87 10.25 13.24 1.65
N THR A 88 11.20 12.69 2.41
CA THR A 88 12.38 13.44 2.87
C THR A 88 13.69 12.81 2.37
N PRO A 89 13.90 12.73 1.04
CA PRO A 89 15.04 12.05 0.44
C PRO A 89 16.39 12.70 0.77
N SER A 90 16.40 13.96 1.22
CA SER A 90 17.62 14.63 1.72
C SER A 90 18.11 14.08 3.06
N ARG A 91 17.26 13.38 3.81
CA ARG A 91 17.57 12.85 5.15
C ARG A 91 17.55 11.32 5.21
N PHE A 92 16.82 10.65 4.32
CA PHE A 92 16.65 9.21 4.34
C PHE A 92 17.09 8.58 3.02
N ASN A 93 17.59 7.36 3.12
CA ASN A 93 18.10 6.64 1.96
C ASN A 93 16.96 6.25 1.01
N THR A 94 16.98 6.80 -0.20
CA THR A 94 15.98 6.55 -1.24
C THR A 94 16.03 5.13 -1.79
N SER A 95 17.11 4.37 -1.57
CA SER A 95 17.15 2.94 -1.91
C SER A 95 16.41 2.05 -0.90
N ILE A 96 15.89 2.63 0.19
CA ILE A 96 15.05 1.93 1.17
C ILE A 96 13.63 2.48 1.10
N TYR A 97 13.49 3.82 1.14
CA TYR A 97 12.20 4.50 1.15
C TYR A 97 11.90 5.05 -0.24
N GLU A 98 11.36 4.20 -1.11
CA GLU A 98 11.11 4.54 -2.52
C GLU A 98 9.78 5.28 -2.72
N ASN A 99 8.67 4.61 -2.45
CA ASN A 99 7.32 5.09 -2.74
C ASN A 99 6.51 5.29 -1.46
N GLU A 100 5.59 6.25 -1.48
CA GLU A 100 4.58 6.37 -0.43
C GLU A 100 3.57 5.22 -0.51
N ILE A 101 3.05 4.81 0.66
CA ILE A 101 2.03 3.79 0.80
C ILE A 101 0.71 4.49 1.09
N ASP A 102 -0.26 4.36 0.18
CA ASP A 102 -1.62 4.88 0.36
C ASP A 102 -2.46 3.89 1.18
N TYR A 103 -2.36 4.00 2.51
CA TYR A 103 -3.09 3.16 3.45
C TYR A 103 -4.22 3.95 4.13
N ASN A 104 -5.46 3.64 3.79
CA ASN A 104 -6.64 4.24 4.39
C ASN A 104 -7.10 3.45 5.62
N SER A 105 -6.87 4.01 6.79
CA SER A 105 -7.23 3.38 8.08
C SER A 105 -8.73 3.16 8.35
N HIS A 106 -9.63 3.65 7.47
CA HIS A 106 -11.07 3.38 7.53
C HIS A 106 -11.51 2.26 6.58
N THR A 107 -10.57 1.69 5.82
CA THR A 107 -10.83 0.57 4.90
C THR A 107 -10.43 -0.74 5.58
N ASP A 108 -11.32 -1.72 5.53
CA ASP A 108 -11.01 -3.09 5.99
C ASP A 108 -10.30 -3.84 4.86
N TYR A 109 -8.97 -3.85 4.92
CA TYR A 109 -8.16 -4.61 3.98
C TYR A 109 -8.12 -6.12 4.28
N GLY A 110 -8.64 -6.55 5.43
CA GLY A 110 -8.56 -7.91 5.92
C GLY A 110 -7.21 -8.27 6.54
N LEU A 111 -7.18 -9.44 7.18
CA LEU A 111 -6.05 -9.93 7.95
C LEU A 111 -4.77 -10.10 7.12
N GLU A 112 -4.86 -10.72 5.94
CA GLU A 112 -3.67 -11.06 5.13
C GLU A 112 -2.92 -9.81 4.67
N VAL A 113 -3.64 -8.80 4.17
CA VAL A 113 -3.05 -7.53 3.75
C VAL A 113 -2.34 -6.86 4.91
N ASN A 114 -3.04 -6.73 6.04
CA ASN A 114 -2.50 -6.11 7.23
C ASN A 114 -1.28 -6.87 7.79
N TYR A 115 -1.32 -8.20 7.78
CA TYR A 115 -0.22 -9.06 8.17
C TYR A 115 1.02 -8.87 7.29
N LYS A 116 0.87 -8.92 5.97
CA LYS A 116 2.01 -8.76 5.05
C LYS A 116 2.61 -7.36 5.15
N LEU A 117 1.76 -6.33 5.20
CA LEU A 117 2.22 -4.94 5.33
C LEU A 117 2.99 -4.73 6.64
N PHE A 118 2.47 -5.26 7.76
CA PHE A 118 3.16 -5.22 9.04
C PHE A 118 4.55 -5.90 8.96
N ASN A 119 4.60 -7.09 8.38
CA ASN A 119 5.85 -7.84 8.26
C ASN A 119 6.84 -7.19 7.30
N TYR A 120 6.39 -6.42 6.31
CA TYR A 120 7.31 -5.65 5.49
C TYR A 120 8.09 -4.62 6.32
N PHE A 121 7.40 -3.90 7.22
CA PHE A 121 8.09 -2.98 8.13
C PHE A 121 9.07 -3.72 9.06
N LYS A 122 8.69 -4.89 9.60
CA LYS A 122 9.60 -5.71 10.42
C LYS A 122 10.80 -6.25 9.61
N PHE A 123 10.58 -6.61 8.35
CA PHE A 123 11.63 -6.99 7.43
C PHE A 123 12.60 -5.84 7.16
N VAL A 124 12.09 -4.61 6.98
CA VAL A 124 12.92 -3.42 6.79
C VAL A 124 13.78 -3.15 8.03
N GLU A 125 13.24 -3.33 9.23
CA GLU A 125 14.02 -3.24 10.48
C GLU A 125 15.11 -4.33 10.53
N TYR A 126 14.75 -5.57 10.19
CA TYR A 126 15.66 -6.70 10.19
C TYR A 126 16.80 -6.53 9.18
N LYS A 127 16.48 -6.22 7.92
CA LYS A 127 17.41 -6.15 6.79
C LYS A 127 18.25 -4.87 6.81
N TYR A 128 17.60 -3.71 7.00
CA TYR A 128 18.25 -2.41 6.87
C TYR A 128 18.59 -1.74 8.19
N LYS A 129 18.36 -2.41 9.32
CA LYS A 129 18.63 -1.91 10.68
C LYS A 129 17.96 -0.57 10.97
N GLN A 130 16.81 -0.35 10.34
CA GLN A 130 15.94 0.78 10.62
C GLN A 130 15.06 0.44 11.82
N GLN A 131 14.43 1.45 12.40
CA GLN A 131 13.43 1.25 13.46
C GLN A 131 12.19 2.05 13.09
N PHE A 132 11.00 1.47 13.30
CA PHE A 132 9.75 2.21 13.23
C PHE A 132 9.13 2.32 14.63
N ASN A 133 8.70 3.52 15.01
CA ASN A 133 8.13 3.80 16.33
C ASN A 133 6.60 3.73 16.30
#